data_AF-A0A838FKT1-F1
#
_entry.id   AF-A0A838FKT1-F1
#
_cell.length_a   1.000
_cell.length_b   1.000
_cell.length_c   1.000
_cell.angle_alpha   90.00
_cell.angle_beta   90.00
_cell.angle_gamma   90.00
#
_symmetry.space_group_name_H-M   'P 1'
#
loop_
_entity.id
_entity.type
_entity.pdbx_description
1 polymer ?
#
loop_
_entity_poly.entity_id
_entity_poly.type
_entity_poly.pdbx_seq_one_letter_code
_entity_poly.pdbx_strand_id
1 'polypeptide(L)'
;MATVELLAVEDRCWRCDGVIASIVGGLTDPEWTLDPEGWVSIDDIAEMLWGLLDEDSYRAEWRIGPLRRVESRAARREYVANTCALCAATQGSHPLGELVAEHIADGGRYADFLSVGRVDLPVNLLPAALEERGHELGGIDETVDRGSERAGDPGFTQRFLRFFELRDY
;
A
#
# COMPACT_ATOMS: atom_id res chain seq x y z
N MET A 1 -11.79 2.08 14.18
CA MET A 1 -11.32 2.82 13.00
C MET A 1 -10.01 3.46 13.38
N ALA A 2 -9.02 3.42 12.50
CA ALA A 2 -7.77 4.15 12.64
C ALA A 2 -7.76 5.25 11.60
N THR A 3 -7.47 6.48 12.01
CA THR A 3 -7.27 7.59 11.09
C THR A 3 -5.86 7.48 10.52
N VAL A 4 -5.76 7.45 9.20
CA VAL A 4 -4.50 7.40 8.45
C VAL A 4 -4.32 8.71 7.71
N GLU A 5 -3.22 9.40 8.00
CA GLU A 5 -2.78 10.57 7.26
C GLU A 5 -2.02 10.13 6.01
N LEU A 6 -2.55 10.46 4.84
CA LEU A 6 -2.00 10.06 3.55
C LEU A 6 -0.81 10.94 3.19
N LEU A 7 0.27 10.29 2.79
CA LEU A 7 1.53 10.93 2.43
C LEU A 7 1.84 10.68 0.95
N ALA A 8 2.34 11.72 0.30
CA ALA A 8 2.70 11.71 -1.11
C ALA A 8 4.11 12.27 -1.35
N VAL A 9 4.70 11.84 -2.46
CA VAL A 9 5.93 12.40 -3.01
C VAL A 9 5.60 13.19 -4.27
N GLU A 10 6.16 14.39 -4.39
CA GLU A 10 6.14 15.14 -5.65
C GLU A 10 7.24 14.62 -6.58
N ASP A 11 6.87 14.33 -7.83
CA ASP A 11 7.79 13.85 -8.85
C ASP A 11 7.31 14.24 -10.26
N ARG A 12 8.08 13.87 -11.28
CA ARG A 12 7.74 14.04 -12.70
C ARG A 12 7.22 12.74 -13.28
N CYS A 13 6.11 12.83 -13.98
CA CYS A 13 5.57 11.68 -14.69
C CYS A 13 6.55 11.20 -15.78
N TRP A 14 7.01 9.94 -15.70
CA TRP A 14 7.91 9.34 -16.69
C TRP A 14 7.41 9.42 -18.14
N ARG A 15 6.10 9.55 -18.37
CA ARG A 15 5.50 9.59 -19.70
C ARG A 15 5.34 11.00 -20.27
N CYS A 16 4.89 11.95 -19.45
CA CYS A 16 4.55 13.31 -19.93
C CYS A 16 5.39 14.42 -19.32
N ASP A 17 6.31 14.09 -18.42
CA ASP A 17 7.19 15.02 -17.69
C ASP A 17 6.47 16.10 -16.85
N GLY A 18 5.16 15.99 -16.72
CA GLY A 18 4.38 16.87 -15.85
C GLY A 18 4.64 16.59 -14.37
N VAL A 19 4.70 17.65 -13.58
CA VAL A 19 4.82 17.59 -12.11
C VAL A 19 3.53 17.04 -11.52
N ILE A 20 3.63 15.94 -10.79
CA ILE A 20 2.53 15.22 -10.15
C ILE A 20 2.91 14.90 -8.71
N ALA A 21 1.93 14.49 -7.92
CA ALA A 21 2.18 13.80 -6.66
C ALA A 21 1.70 12.35 -6.74
N SER A 22 2.40 11.45 -6.05
CA SER A 22 2.03 10.03 -5.93
C SER A 22 1.96 9.65 -4.46
N ILE A 23 0.88 8.99 -4.06
CA ILE A 23 0.71 8.51 -2.68
C ILE A 23 1.72 7.39 -2.43
N VAL A 24 2.53 7.54 -1.38
CA VAL A 24 3.57 6.57 -1.00
C VAL A 24 3.17 5.70 0.19
N GLY A 25 2.21 6.17 0.99
CA GLY A 25 1.72 5.47 2.16
C GLY A 25 0.95 6.41 3.07
N GLY A 26 0.94 6.11 4.37
CA GLY A 26 0.38 6.98 5.37
C GLY A 26 0.92 6.73 6.77
N LEU A 27 0.63 7.67 7.67
CA LEU A 27 0.93 7.59 9.09
C LEU A 27 -0.36 7.41 9.89
N THR A 28 -0.32 6.52 10.87
CA THR A 28 -1.39 6.33 11.85
C THR A 28 -0.81 6.18 13.25
N ASP A 29 -1.65 5.88 14.24
CA ASP A 29 -1.13 5.60 15.59
C ASP A 29 -0.25 4.32 15.55
N PRO A 30 0.99 4.36 16.06
CA PRO A 30 1.88 3.20 16.09
C PRO A 30 1.29 1.96 16.76
N GLU A 31 0.27 2.10 17.62
CA GLU A 31 -0.43 0.94 18.20
C GLU A 31 -1.14 0.06 17.15
N TRP A 32 -1.38 0.58 15.94
CA TRP A 32 -2.07 -0.11 14.85
C TRP A 32 -1.15 -0.64 13.75
N THR A 33 0.16 -0.48 13.90
CA THR A 33 1.17 -0.87 12.88
C THR A 33 2.34 -1.62 13.51
N LEU A 34 3.05 -2.40 12.69
CA LEU A 34 4.28 -3.06 13.11
C LEU A 34 5.46 -2.09 13.09
N ASP A 35 5.32 -1.03 12.31
CA ASP A 35 6.27 0.06 12.26
C ASP A 35 6.11 0.95 13.52
N PRO A 36 7.20 1.21 14.27
CA PRO A 36 7.14 1.97 15.51
C PRO A 36 6.83 3.46 15.30
N GLU A 37 6.92 3.97 14.08
CA GLU A 37 6.55 5.35 13.72
C GLU A 37 5.11 5.45 13.18
N GLY A 38 4.38 4.34 13.08
CA GLY A 38 3.01 4.36 12.56
C GLY A 38 2.92 4.25 11.05
N TRP A 39 4.00 3.88 10.36
CA TRP A 39 4.04 3.85 8.90
C TRP A 39 3.26 2.66 8.31
N VAL A 40 2.49 2.96 7.26
CA VAL A 40 1.79 1.98 6.42
C VAL A 40 2.08 2.27 4.96
N SER A 41 2.57 1.28 4.21
CA SER A 41 2.93 1.47 2.81
C SER A 41 1.69 1.61 1.91
N ILE A 42 1.83 2.27 0.76
CA ILE A 42 0.75 2.32 -0.23
C ILE A 42 0.34 0.91 -0.67
N ASP A 43 1.26 -0.04 -0.79
CA ASP A 43 0.93 -1.42 -1.20
C ASP A 43 -0.01 -2.12 -0.20
N ASP A 44 0.04 -1.74 1.08
CA ASP A 44 -0.83 -2.29 2.13
C ASP A 44 -2.22 -1.65 2.15
N ILE A 45 -2.35 -0.38 1.75
CA ILE A 45 -3.61 0.38 1.84
C ILE A 45 -4.27 0.69 0.49
N ALA A 46 -3.59 0.46 -0.64
CA ALA A 46 -4.05 0.90 -1.96
C ALA A 46 -5.44 0.36 -2.34
N GLU A 47 -5.73 -0.90 -2.01
CA GLU A 47 -7.05 -1.51 -2.27
C GLU A 47 -8.17 -0.84 -1.46
N MET A 48 -7.88 -0.37 -0.25
CA MET A 48 -8.85 0.35 0.58
C MET A 48 -9.03 1.79 0.10
N LEU A 49 -7.94 2.44 -0.32
CA LEU A 49 -7.99 3.78 -0.89
C LEU A 49 -8.75 3.80 -2.23
N TRP A 50 -8.72 2.69 -2.96
CA TRP A 50 -9.47 2.52 -4.19
C TRP A 50 -10.98 2.54 -3.92
N GLY A 51 -11.60 3.70 -4.19
CA GLY A 51 -13.01 3.96 -3.93
C GLY A 51 -13.28 4.91 -2.75
N LEU A 52 -12.26 5.26 -1.96
CA LEU A 52 -12.35 6.28 -0.91
C LEU A 52 -11.87 7.66 -1.38
N LEU A 53 -10.93 7.70 -2.31
CA LEU A 53 -10.40 8.96 -2.83
C LEU A 53 -11.38 9.56 -3.85
N ASP A 54 -11.86 10.76 -3.55
CA ASP A 54 -12.58 11.59 -4.53
C ASP A 54 -11.59 12.09 -5.59
N GLU A 55 -11.66 11.52 -6.79
CA GLU A 55 -10.72 11.77 -7.88
C GLU A 55 -10.61 13.26 -8.19
N ASP A 56 -11.74 13.98 -8.22
CA ASP A 56 -11.76 15.38 -8.62
C ASP A 56 -11.08 16.29 -7.59
N SER A 57 -11.33 16.08 -6.30
CA SER A 57 -10.69 16.86 -5.22
C SER A 57 -9.17 16.64 -5.17
N TYR A 58 -8.72 15.40 -5.16
CA TYR A 58 -7.29 15.08 -5.06
C TYR A 58 -6.51 15.52 -6.31
N ARG A 59 -7.14 15.44 -7.48
CA ARG A 59 -6.54 15.93 -8.72
C ARG A 59 -6.39 17.44 -8.74
N ALA A 60 -7.42 18.17 -8.29
CA ALA A 60 -7.42 19.63 -8.30
C ALA A 60 -6.44 20.21 -7.28
N GLU A 61 -6.36 19.63 -6.08
CA GLU A 61 -5.57 20.17 -4.97
C GLU A 61 -4.11 19.69 -5.01
N TRP A 62 -3.89 18.40 -5.24
CA TRP A 62 -2.59 17.76 -5.05
C TRP A 62 -1.95 17.21 -6.33
N ARG A 63 -2.62 17.35 -7.48
CA ARG A 63 -2.16 16.76 -8.76
C ARG A 63 -1.93 15.24 -8.67
N ILE A 64 -2.69 14.58 -7.81
CA ILE A 64 -2.74 13.13 -7.71
C ILE A 64 -3.74 12.62 -8.74
N GLY A 65 -3.33 11.69 -9.60
CA GLY A 65 -4.27 11.04 -10.53
C GLY A 65 -5.08 9.94 -9.84
N PRO A 66 -6.15 9.46 -10.48
CA PRO A 66 -6.96 8.38 -9.91
C PRO A 66 -6.11 7.14 -9.61
N LEU A 67 -6.40 6.49 -8.49
CA LEU A 67 -5.90 5.14 -8.26
C LEU A 67 -6.59 4.18 -9.24
N ARG A 68 -5.81 3.33 -9.91
CA ARG A 68 -6.34 2.37 -10.88
C ARG A 68 -5.89 0.96 -10.58
N ARG A 69 -6.80 0.00 -10.77
CA ARG A 69 -6.43 -1.41 -10.87
C ARG A 69 -5.68 -1.68 -12.16
N VAL A 70 -4.53 -2.32 -12.02
CA VAL A 70 -3.64 -2.68 -13.10
C VAL A 70 -3.31 -4.17 -12.99
N GLU A 71 -3.43 -4.89 -14.09
CA GLU A 71 -2.97 -6.27 -14.19
C GLU A 71 -1.48 -6.27 -14.56
N SER A 72 -0.63 -6.88 -13.71
CA SER A 72 0.78 -7.11 -14.05
C SER A 72 0.98 -8.55 -14.48
N ARG A 73 1.37 -8.75 -15.75
CA ARG A 73 1.79 -10.07 -16.26
C ARG A 73 3.03 -10.61 -15.55
N ALA A 74 3.95 -9.73 -15.18
CA ALA A 74 5.18 -10.10 -14.48
C ALA A 74 4.88 -10.58 -13.06
N ALA A 75 4.01 -9.86 -12.34
CA ALA A 75 3.61 -10.23 -10.98
C ALA A 75 2.47 -11.26 -10.94
N ARG A 76 1.87 -11.59 -12.10
CA ARG A 76 0.69 -12.46 -12.25
C ARG A 76 -0.43 -12.13 -11.27
N ARG A 77 -0.63 -10.83 -11.00
CA ARG A 77 -1.64 -10.31 -10.08
C ARG A 77 -2.15 -8.94 -10.52
N GLU A 78 -3.37 -8.62 -10.11
CA GLU A 78 -3.89 -7.25 -10.11
C GLU A 78 -3.37 -6.51 -8.87
N TYR A 79 -3.21 -5.20 -9.00
CA TYR A 79 -2.88 -4.30 -7.90
C TYR A 79 -3.41 -2.89 -8.21
N VAL A 80 -3.68 -2.12 -7.17
CA VAL A 80 -4.02 -0.71 -7.30
C VAL A 80 -2.74 0.12 -7.37
N ALA A 81 -2.68 1.03 -8.36
CA ALA A 81 -1.51 1.85 -8.63
C ALA A 81 -1.86 3.33 -8.70
N ASN A 82 -0.90 4.17 -8.32
CA ASN A 82 -0.91 5.60 -8.59
C ASN A 82 -0.96 5.86 -10.10
N THR A 83 -1.60 6.96 -10.50
CA THR A 83 -1.55 7.42 -11.89
C THR A 83 -1.26 8.91 -11.99
N CYS A 84 -0.73 9.32 -13.14
CA CYS A 84 -0.49 10.72 -13.44
C CYS A 84 -1.83 11.48 -13.63
N ALA A 85 -2.02 12.57 -12.88
CA ALA A 85 -3.17 13.46 -13.02
C ALA A 85 -3.34 14.10 -14.42
N LEU A 86 -2.31 14.08 -15.26
CA LEU A 86 -2.31 14.73 -16.57
C LEU A 86 -2.51 13.74 -17.73
N CYS A 87 -1.78 12.62 -17.73
CA CYS A 87 -1.81 11.65 -18.83
C CYS A 87 -2.28 10.25 -18.43
N ALA A 88 -2.68 10.05 -17.17
CA ALA A 88 -3.13 8.79 -16.58
C ALA A 88 -2.14 7.63 -16.70
N ALA A 89 -0.86 7.91 -16.93
CA ALA A 89 0.18 6.88 -16.90
C ALA A 89 0.32 6.32 -15.48
N THR A 90 0.32 4.99 -15.38
CA THR A 90 0.58 4.27 -14.13
C THR A 90 1.98 4.60 -13.61
N GLN A 91 2.06 4.86 -12.31
CA GLN A 91 3.32 4.98 -11.57
C GLN A 91 3.52 3.67 -10.80
N GLY A 92 4.69 3.06 -10.94
CA GLY A 92 4.98 1.79 -10.27
C GLY A 92 5.16 1.99 -8.77
N SER A 93 4.69 1.05 -7.94
CA SER A 93 4.89 1.13 -6.48
C SER A 93 6.35 0.88 -6.08
N HIS A 94 7.10 0.10 -6.86
CA HIS A 94 8.51 -0.19 -6.55
C HIS A 94 9.41 1.06 -6.59
N PRO A 95 9.45 1.88 -7.67
CA PRO A 95 10.21 3.13 -7.66
C PRO A 95 9.78 4.09 -6.53
N LEU A 96 8.49 4.13 -6.20
CA LEU A 96 7.98 4.95 -5.09
C LEU A 96 8.49 4.44 -3.73
N GLY A 97 8.53 3.11 -3.54
CA GLY A 97 9.10 2.49 -2.35
C GLY A 97 10.61 2.72 -2.23
N GLU A 98 11.34 2.71 -3.34
CA GLU A 98 12.77 3.05 -3.37
C GLU A 98 13.00 4.50 -2.92
N LEU A 99 12.20 5.47 -3.42
CA LEU A 99 12.28 6.86 -2.99
C LEU A 99 12.04 7.04 -1.49
N VAL A 100 11.07 6.30 -0.93
CA VAL A 100 10.83 6.31 0.52
C VAL A 100 12.02 5.74 1.27
N ALA A 101 12.53 4.58 0.84
CA ALA A 101 13.66 3.93 1.51
C ALA A 101 14.92 4.78 1.46
N GLU A 102 15.22 5.44 0.34
CA GLU A 102 16.35 6.36 0.19
C GLU A 102 16.22 7.56 1.14
N HIS A 103 15.05 8.21 1.17
CA HIS A 103 14.81 9.36 2.07
C HIS A 103 15.03 9.00 3.55
N ILE A 104 14.53 7.84 3.98
CA ILE A 104 14.72 7.36 5.35
C ILE A 104 16.19 6.99 5.60
N ALA A 105 16.86 6.35 4.64
CA ALA A 105 18.28 5.99 4.76
C ALA A 105 19.19 7.23 4.88
N ASP A 106 18.80 8.34 4.26
CA ASP A 106 19.49 9.64 4.36
C ASP A 106 19.18 10.39 5.67
N GLY A 107 18.41 9.79 6.58
CA GLY A 107 18.05 10.36 7.87
C GLY A 107 16.80 11.24 7.85
N GLY A 108 16.04 11.23 6.76
CA GLY A 108 14.71 11.81 6.68
C GLY A 108 13.69 11.03 7.50
N ARG A 109 12.51 11.63 7.69
CA ARG A 109 11.38 11.03 8.41
C ARG A 109 10.17 10.93 7.48
N TYR A 110 9.26 10.01 7.77
CA TYR A 110 7.99 9.90 7.03
C TYR A 110 7.18 11.20 7.06
N ALA A 111 7.20 11.91 8.19
CA ALA A 111 6.52 13.19 8.34
C ALA A 111 7.05 14.32 7.44
N ASP A 112 8.17 14.11 6.74
CA ASP A 112 8.72 15.09 5.81
C ASP A 112 8.08 14.98 4.41
N PHE A 113 7.30 13.91 4.13
CA PHE A 113 6.51 13.78 2.90
C PHE A 113 5.29 14.71 2.89
N LEU A 114 4.73 14.96 1.71
CA LEU A 114 3.57 15.84 1.55
C LEU A 114 2.31 15.18 2.12
N SER A 115 1.69 15.81 3.13
CA SER A 115 0.38 15.40 3.63
C SER A 115 -0.72 15.82 2.67
N VAL A 116 -1.48 14.84 2.17
CA VAL A 116 -2.49 15.04 1.11
C VAL A 116 -3.91 14.68 1.53
N GLY A 117 -4.12 14.31 2.79
CA GLY A 117 -5.45 14.03 3.31
C GLY A 117 -5.46 13.07 4.48
N ARG A 118 -6.66 12.81 5.01
CA ARG A 118 -6.88 11.81 6.04
C ARG A 118 -8.03 10.90 5.64
N VAL A 119 -7.89 9.62 5.94
CA VAL A 119 -8.92 8.60 5.72
C VAL A 119 -9.07 7.75 6.96
N ASP A 120 -10.29 7.31 7.26
CA ASP A 120 -10.54 6.38 8.35
C ASP A 120 -10.59 4.96 7.79
N LEU A 121 -9.64 4.12 8.22
CA LEU A 121 -9.55 2.72 7.81
C LEU A 121 -9.97 1.77 8.96
N PRO A 122 -10.55 0.61 8.64
CA PRO A 122 -10.75 -0.44 9.63
C PRO A 122 -9.41 -0.96 10.14
N VAL A 123 -9.25 -0.96 11.46
CA VAL A 123 -7.99 -1.33 12.13
C VAL A 123 -7.53 -2.74 11.76
N ASN A 124 -8.47 -3.66 11.61
CA ASN A 124 -8.24 -5.06 11.25
C ASN A 124 -7.71 -5.30 9.82
N LEU A 125 -7.54 -4.23 9.05
CA LEU A 125 -6.97 -4.26 7.70
C LEU A 125 -5.58 -3.61 7.64
N LEU A 126 -5.08 -3.06 8.75
CA LEU A 126 -3.71 -2.58 8.85
C LEU A 126 -2.76 -3.74 9.16
N PRO A 127 -1.50 -3.71 8.68
CA PRO A 127 -0.58 -4.86 8.76
C PRO A 127 -0.43 -5.50 10.14
N ALA A 128 -0.36 -4.72 11.23
CA ALA A 128 -0.25 -5.28 12.58
C ALA A 128 -1.46 -6.13 12.99
N ALA A 129 -2.66 -5.69 12.62
CA ALA A 129 -3.89 -6.42 12.95
C ALA A 129 -4.08 -7.67 12.08
N LEU A 130 -3.36 -7.78 10.96
CA LEU A 130 -3.38 -8.96 10.09
C LEU A 130 -2.47 -10.08 10.62
N GLU A 131 -1.35 -9.75 11.28
CA GLU A 131 -0.44 -10.75 11.87
C GLU A 131 -1.03 -11.42 13.12
N GLU A 132 -1.68 -10.66 14.03
CA GLU A 132 -2.32 -11.24 15.22
C GLU A 132 -3.40 -12.28 14.86
N ARG A 133 -4.15 -12.04 13.78
CA ARG A 133 -5.13 -13.00 13.22
C ARG A 133 -4.47 -14.20 12.54
N GLY A 134 -3.27 -14.03 11.98
CA GLY A 134 -2.46 -15.12 11.46
C GLY A 134 -2.02 -16.09 12.56
N HIS A 135 -1.79 -15.58 13.77
CA HIS A 135 -1.40 -16.37 14.94
C HIS A 135 -2.59 -17.10 15.60
N GLU A 136 -3.79 -16.52 15.59
CA GLU A 136 -5.02 -17.20 16.08
C GLU A 136 -5.50 -18.34 15.16
N LEU A 137 -5.14 -18.30 13.87
CA LEU A 137 -5.45 -19.35 12.88
C LEU A 137 -4.29 -20.35 12.66
N GLY A 138 -3.20 -20.23 13.43
CA GLY A 138 -1.97 -21.02 13.32
C GLY A 138 -1.91 -22.28 14.19
N GLY A 139 -3.04 -22.73 14.75
CA GLY A 139 -3.16 -24.01 15.47
C GLY A 139 -3.44 -25.19 14.54
N ILE A 140 -2.63 -25.38 13.50
CA ILE A 140 -2.53 -26.70 12.83
C ILE A 140 -1.10 -27.19 12.96
N ASP A 141 -0.99 -28.29 13.69
CA ASP A 141 0.20 -29.10 13.92
C ASP A 141 0.79 -29.52 12.57
N GLU A 142 1.94 -28.95 12.22
CA GLU A 142 2.76 -29.39 11.09
C GLU A 142 4.06 -29.98 11.63
N THR A 143 3.99 -31.26 12.04
CA THR A 143 5.14 -32.16 11.93
C THR A 143 5.56 -32.24 10.47
N VAL A 144 6.47 -31.35 10.05
CA VAL A 144 7.12 -31.41 8.74
C VAL A 144 8.53 -31.96 8.91
N ASP A 145 8.68 -33.14 8.34
CA ASP A 145 9.91 -33.90 8.19
C ASP A 145 10.97 -33.09 7.44
N ARG A 146 12.22 -33.25 7.85
CA ARG A 146 13.39 -32.57 7.29
C ARG A 146 13.68 -33.08 5.88
N GLY A 147 13.58 -32.22 4.87
CA GLY A 147 14.25 -32.48 3.60
C GLY A 147 13.86 -31.56 2.44
N SER A 148 14.63 -30.50 2.22
CA SER A 148 15.26 -30.13 0.93
C SER A 148 15.36 -28.62 0.75
N GLU A 149 16.54 -28.23 0.27
CA GLU A 149 16.98 -26.87 0.04
C GLU A 149 16.43 -26.30 -1.29
N ARG A 150 16.31 -24.95 -1.31
CA ARG A 150 16.21 -24.02 -2.45
C ARG A 150 14.82 -23.61 -2.96
N ALA A 151 14.70 -22.27 -3.02
CA ALA A 151 13.90 -21.41 -3.90
C ALA A 151 12.70 -20.70 -3.26
N GLY A 152 12.90 -19.40 -3.01
CA GLY A 152 11.92 -18.31 -3.08
C GLY A 152 10.54 -18.57 -2.51
N ASP A 153 10.36 -18.22 -1.24
CA ASP A 153 9.07 -18.22 -0.54
C ASP A 153 8.11 -17.17 -1.15
N PRO A 154 6.97 -17.55 -1.74
CA PRO A 154 5.91 -16.65 -2.15
C PRO A 154 4.71 -16.81 -1.20
N GLY A 155 4.93 -16.64 0.10
CA GLY A 155 3.95 -16.99 1.15
C GLY A 155 2.90 -15.93 1.53
N PHE A 156 2.99 -14.68 1.04
CA PHE A 156 2.15 -13.60 1.60
C PHE A 156 0.81 -13.39 0.87
N THR A 157 0.75 -13.58 -0.45
CA THR A 157 -0.39 -13.10 -1.27
C THR A 157 -1.57 -14.07 -1.40
N GLN A 158 -1.46 -15.34 -1.01
CA GLN A 158 -2.57 -16.30 -1.20
C GLN A 158 -3.67 -16.21 -0.13
N ARG A 159 -3.46 -15.51 0.98
CA ARG A 159 -4.45 -15.43 2.07
C ARG A 159 -5.53 -14.35 1.87
N PHE A 160 -5.27 -13.34 1.03
CA PHE A 160 -6.19 -12.21 0.82
C PHE A 160 -7.40 -12.55 -0.06
N LEU A 161 -7.27 -13.52 -0.98
CA LEU A 161 -8.32 -13.82 -1.97
C LEU A 161 -9.52 -14.61 -1.41
N ARG A 162 -9.45 -15.13 -0.18
CA ARG A 162 -10.57 -15.90 0.41
C ARG A 162 -11.64 -15.07 1.13
N PHE A 163 -11.41 -13.77 1.33
CA PHE A 163 -12.35 -12.93 2.09
C PHE A 163 -13.46 -12.31 1.22
N PHE A 164 -13.27 -12.23 -0.11
CA PHE A 164 -14.25 -11.63 -1.02
C PHE A 164 -15.30 -12.59 -1.60
N GLU A 165 -15.23 -13.90 -1.31
CA GLU A 165 -16.23 -14.90 -1.74
C GLU A 165 -17.45 -15.02 -0.80
N LEU A 166 -17.57 -14.20 0.25
CA LEU A 166 -18.67 -14.29 1.24
C LEU A 166 -19.67 -13.12 1.19
N ARG A 167 -19.91 -12.53 0.02
CA ARG A 167 -21.02 -11.59 -0.21
C ARG A 167 -21.94 -12.05 -1.34
N ASP A 168 -22.57 -13.19 -1.13
CA ASP A 168 -23.95 -13.40 -1.53
C ASP A 168 -24.78 -13.50 -0.25
N TYR A 169 -25.57 -12.47 0.05
CA TYR A 169 -26.88 -12.49 0.73
C TYR A 169 -27.42 -11.06 0.84
#